data_AF-A0A971KVH2-F1
#
_entry.id   AF-A0A971KVH2-F1
#
_cell.length_a   1.000
_cell.length_b   1.000
_cell.length_c   1.000
_cell.angle_alpha   90.00
_cell.angle_beta   90.00
_cell.angle_gamma   90.00
#
_symmetry.space_group_name_H-M   'P 1'
#
loop_
_entity.id
_entity.type
_entity.pdbx_description
1 polymer ?
#
loop_
_entity_poly.entity_id
_entity_poly.type
_entity_poly.pdbx_seq_one_letter_code
_entity_poly.pdbx_strand_id
1 'polypeptide(L)'
;MHKILLACLAVFLLTTCVWAEVSIIDPHEHDNNVHTQPWEVEEGVDVAIMPIEVLPLEDDQLKDIVVNESQTMRAFIVLSEGPPEWQCEYVYFQNLHTDEIFVILGVPMPWRPFSDLVWVQDRYLVFDRWAQPHFGMHYVVDTKEKKLVLARTVESQ
;
A
#
# COMPACT_ATOMS: atom_id res chain seq x y z
N MET A 1 -38.22 -60.19 14.57
CA MET A 1 -37.40 -59.27 15.40
C MET A 1 -36.04 -59.07 14.72
N HIS A 2 -35.87 -58.16 13.75
CA HIS A 2 -34.55 -57.78 13.25
C HIS A 2 -34.51 -56.25 13.14
N LYS A 3 -33.74 -55.61 14.01
CA LYS A 3 -33.40 -54.18 13.94
C LYS A 3 -32.03 -54.08 13.25
N ILE A 4 -31.99 -53.46 12.07
CA ILE A 4 -30.74 -53.06 11.43
C ILE A 4 -30.48 -51.63 11.86
N LEU A 5 -29.39 -51.42 12.59
CA LEU A 5 -28.92 -50.11 13.03
C LEU A 5 -28.06 -49.52 11.88
N LEU A 6 -28.58 -48.50 11.18
CA LEU A 6 -27.78 -47.69 10.27
C LEU A 6 -26.97 -46.69 11.10
N ALA A 7 -25.65 -46.83 11.10
CA ALA A 7 -24.74 -45.81 11.61
C ALA A 7 -24.44 -44.80 10.48
N CYS A 8 -25.03 -43.61 10.57
CA CYS A 8 -24.66 -42.47 9.72
C CYS A 8 -23.30 -41.93 10.18
N LEU A 9 -22.27 -42.18 9.38
CA LEU A 9 -20.95 -41.57 9.55
C LEU A 9 -21.01 -40.14 8.97
N ALA A 10 -21.15 -39.14 9.84
CA ALA A 10 -21.04 -37.74 9.45
C ALA A 10 -19.54 -37.37 9.34
N VAL A 11 -19.05 -37.23 8.11
CA VAL A 11 -17.70 -36.71 7.85
C VAL A 11 -17.76 -35.18 7.88
N PHE A 12 -17.32 -34.59 8.98
CA PHE A 12 -17.07 -33.15 9.09
C PHE A 12 -15.78 -32.81 8.32
N LEU A 13 -15.93 -32.21 7.13
CA LEU A 13 -14.83 -31.56 6.42
C LEU A 13 -14.48 -30.26 7.16
N LEU A 14 -13.48 -30.32 8.04
CA LEU A 14 -12.81 -29.15 8.59
C LEU A 14 -11.97 -28.52 7.47
N THR A 15 -12.55 -27.55 6.75
CA THR A 15 -11.79 -26.65 5.89
C THR A 15 -10.97 -25.73 6.80
N THR A 16 -9.71 -26.09 7.04
CA THR A 16 -8.73 -25.17 7.60
C THR A 16 -8.47 -24.09 6.55
N CYS A 17 -8.97 -22.87 6.79
CA CYS A 17 -8.49 -21.69 6.08
C CYS A 17 -6.99 -21.57 6.37
N VAL A 18 -6.17 -22.01 5.43
CA VAL A 18 -4.74 -21.69 5.42
C VAL A 18 -4.67 -20.23 5.00
N TRP A 19 -4.40 -19.34 5.96
CA TRP A 19 -4.05 -17.95 5.65
C TRP A 19 -2.66 -18.01 5.03
N ALA A 20 -2.59 -17.92 3.70
CA ALA A 20 -1.31 -17.77 3.02
C ALA A 20 -0.73 -16.42 3.42
N GLU A 21 0.37 -16.45 4.19
CA GLU A 21 1.17 -15.25 4.44
C GLU A 21 1.78 -14.80 3.10
N VAL A 22 1.36 -13.64 2.61
CA VAL A 22 1.95 -13.03 1.41
C VAL A 22 3.25 -12.38 1.83
N SER A 23 4.38 -12.89 1.33
CA SER A 23 5.69 -12.25 1.46
C SER A 23 5.85 -11.22 0.34
N ILE A 24 5.97 -9.95 0.70
CA ILE A 24 6.25 -8.83 -0.21
C ILE A 24 7.75 -8.56 -0.09
N ILE A 25 8.49 -8.64 -1.21
CA ILE A 25 9.90 -8.25 -1.23
C ILE A 25 9.95 -6.72 -1.24
N ASP A 26 10.74 -6.12 -0.34
CA ASP A 26 11.00 -4.68 -0.35
C ASP A 26 11.82 -4.34 -1.60
N PRO A 27 11.22 -3.63 -2.55
CA PRO A 27 11.88 -3.31 -3.81
C PRO A 27 12.96 -2.23 -3.67
N HIS A 28 13.07 -1.55 -2.52
CA HIS A 28 14.04 -0.48 -2.28
C HIS A 28 15.32 -0.96 -1.58
N GLU A 29 15.45 -2.28 -1.35
CA GLU A 29 16.65 -2.92 -0.77
C GLU A 29 17.16 -2.25 0.52
N HIS A 30 16.25 -1.79 1.39
CA HIS A 30 16.64 -1.28 2.70
C HIS A 30 17.29 -2.40 3.54
N ASP A 31 18.39 -2.09 4.25
CA ASP A 31 19.15 -3.04 5.11
C ASP A 31 18.30 -3.67 6.26
N ASN A 32 17.07 -3.23 6.44
CA ASN A 32 16.12 -3.74 7.41
C ASN A 32 15.27 -4.86 6.78
N ASN A 33 15.44 -6.10 7.23
CA ASN A 33 14.73 -7.28 6.75
C ASN A 33 13.19 -7.15 6.84
N VAL A 34 12.53 -6.73 5.75
CA VAL A 34 11.06 -6.74 5.57
C VAL A 34 10.44 -8.13 5.56
N HIS A 35 11.25 -9.20 5.56
CA HIS A 35 10.77 -10.59 5.53
C HIS A 35 10.58 -11.20 6.93
N THR A 36 10.89 -10.47 8.00
CA THR A 36 10.70 -10.93 9.38
C THR A 36 9.34 -10.42 9.91
N GLN A 37 8.42 -11.35 10.14
CA GLN A 37 7.03 -11.17 10.59
C GLN A 37 6.81 -10.21 11.78
N PRO A 38 5.57 -9.75 12.04
CA PRO A 38 4.54 -9.33 11.09
C PRO A 38 4.79 -7.89 10.65
N TRP A 39 4.09 -7.43 9.60
CA TRP A 39 4.13 -6.03 9.16
C TRP A 39 3.70 -5.11 10.31
N GLU A 40 4.65 -4.44 10.95
CA GLU A 40 4.35 -3.50 12.02
C GLU A 40 3.90 -2.17 11.39
N VAL A 41 2.71 -1.73 11.77
CA VAL A 41 2.32 -0.33 11.61
C VAL A 41 2.87 0.37 12.84
N GLU A 42 3.78 1.33 12.66
CA GLU A 42 4.20 2.18 13.77
C GLU A 42 2.97 2.80 14.46
N GLU A 43 2.91 2.68 15.80
CA GLU A 43 1.78 3.20 16.57
C GLU A 43 1.55 4.69 16.27
N GLY A 44 0.32 5.04 15.86
CA GLY A 44 -0.07 6.42 15.56
C GLY A 44 -0.05 6.80 14.07
N VAL A 45 0.31 5.89 13.17
CA VAL A 45 0.12 6.09 11.71
C VAL A 45 -1.31 5.73 11.32
N ASP A 46 -2.15 6.75 11.10
CA ASP A 46 -3.54 6.59 10.65
C ASP A 46 -3.65 6.97 9.16
N VAL A 47 -3.31 6.03 8.29
CA VAL A 47 -3.38 6.22 6.84
C VAL A 47 -4.78 5.87 6.33
N ALA A 48 -5.41 6.83 5.67
CA ALA A 48 -6.71 6.67 5.03
C ALA A 48 -6.58 6.68 3.51
N ILE A 49 -7.41 5.88 2.84
CA ILE A 49 -7.48 5.83 1.38
C ILE A 49 -8.88 6.24 0.96
N MET A 50 -8.96 7.35 0.23
CA MET A 50 -10.23 7.97 -0.13
C MET A 50 -10.39 8.04 -1.64
N PRO A 51 -11.56 7.66 -2.20
CA PRO A 51 -11.87 7.95 -3.59
C PRO A 51 -12.00 9.46 -3.78
N ILE A 52 -11.64 9.95 -4.97
CA ILE A 52 -11.87 11.33 -5.38
C ILE A 52 -12.57 11.36 -6.73
N GLU A 53 -13.39 12.38 -6.95
CA GLU A 53 -14.20 12.49 -8.16
C GLU A 53 -13.43 13.12 -9.33
N VAL A 54 -12.47 13.99 -9.03
CA VAL A 54 -11.70 14.71 -10.04
C VAL A 54 -10.26 14.86 -9.56
N LEU A 55 -9.30 14.52 -10.43
CA LEU A 55 -7.93 15.03 -10.35
C LEU A 55 -7.87 16.31 -11.17
N PRO A 56 -7.81 17.49 -10.56
CA PRO A 56 -7.75 18.74 -11.30
C PRO A 56 -6.29 19.08 -11.60
N LEU A 57 -5.58 18.25 -12.39
CA LEU A 57 -4.14 18.41 -12.57
C LEU A 57 -3.71 18.26 -14.02
N GLU A 58 -2.76 19.10 -14.41
CA GLU A 58 -2.03 19.01 -15.67
C GLU A 58 -0.87 18.00 -15.53
N ASP A 59 -0.45 17.40 -16.64
CA ASP A 59 0.58 16.34 -16.65
C ASP A 59 1.93 16.79 -16.03
N ASP A 60 2.22 18.10 -16.01
CA ASP A 60 3.45 18.67 -15.45
C ASP A 60 3.45 18.73 -13.91
N GLN A 61 2.31 18.47 -13.27
CA GLN A 61 2.18 18.40 -11.81
C GLN A 61 2.37 16.98 -11.27
N LEU A 62 2.48 16.00 -12.16
CA LEU A 62 2.67 14.58 -11.82
C LEU A 62 4.16 14.25 -11.70
N LYS A 63 4.51 13.53 -10.63
CA LYS A 63 5.85 12.98 -10.41
C LYS A 63 5.74 11.47 -10.19
N ASP A 64 6.86 10.79 -10.45
CA ASP A 64 7.06 9.38 -10.11
C ASP A 64 5.90 8.47 -10.56
N ILE A 65 5.55 8.59 -11.84
CA ILE A 65 4.43 7.87 -12.43
C ILE A 65 4.85 6.42 -12.69
N VAL A 66 4.17 5.49 -12.04
CA VAL A 66 4.40 4.05 -12.19
C VAL A 66 3.12 3.29 -12.52
N VAL A 67 3.25 2.26 -13.35
CA VAL A 67 2.15 1.40 -13.79
C VAL A 67 2.44 -0.02 -13.32
N ASN A 68 1.41 -0.74 -12.86
CA ASN A 68 1.57 -2.14 -12.44
C ASN A 68 1.82 -3.07 -13.63
N GLU A 69 2.24 -4.31 -13.36
CA GLU A 69 2.63 -5.29 -14.39
C GLU A 69 1.49 -5.58 -15.38
N SER A 70 0.26 -5.73 -14.88
CA SER A 70 -0.94 -5.96 -15.70
C SER A 70 -1.45 -4.72 -16.43
N GLN A 71 -0.86 -3.53 -16.22
CA GLN A 71 -1.29 -2.27 -16.83
C GLN A 71 -2.76 -1.92 -16.54
N THR A 72 -3.24 -2.28 -15.35
CA THR A 72 -4.60 -2.01 -14.88
C THR A 72 -4.66 -0.87 -13.89
N MET A 73 -3.53 -0.56 -13.25
CA MET A 73 -3.41 0.49 -12.23
C MET A 73 -2.19 1.36 -12.53
N ARG A 74 -2.32 2.66 -12.28
CA ARG A 74 -1.17 3.58 -12.17
C ARG A 74 -1.14 4.24 -10.82
N ALA A 75 0.05 4.63 -10.36
CA ALA A 75 0.26 5.47 -9.19
C ALA A 75 1.18 6.63 -9.56
N PHE A 76 1.05 7.72 -8.82
CA PHE A 76 1.82 8.95 -9.06
C PHE A 76 1.76 9.85 -7.83
N ILE A 77 2.75 10.73 -7.71
CA ILE A 77 2.80 11.81 -6.73
C ILE A 77 2.28 13.08 -7.39
N VAL A 78 1.47 13.84 -6.65
CA VAL A 78 1.06 15.18 -7.03
C VAL A 78 1.61 16.18 -6.03
N LEU A 79 2.15 17.28 -6.55
CA LEU A 79 2.44 18.46 -5.75
C LEU A 79 1.18 19.34 -5.63
N SER A 80 0.68 19.53 -4.42
CA SER A 80 -0.40 20.48 -4.16
C SER A 80 0.08 21.91 -4.39
N GLU A 81 -0.69 22.68 -5.14
CA GLU A 81 -0.43 24.10 -5.37
C GLU A 81 -0.46 24.89 -4.05
N GLY A 82 0.47 25.83 -3.91
CA GLY A 82 0.60 26.69 -2.75
C GLY A 82 1.95 27.43 -2.74
N PRO A 83 2.12 28.44 -1.85
CA PRO A 83 3.44 29.03 -1.62
C PRO A 83 4.43 27.92 -1.21
N PRO A 84 5.73 28.03 -1.52
CA PRO A 84 6.72 26.96 -1.28
C PRO A 84 6.69 26.37 0.13
N GLU A 85 6.39 27.19 1.14
CA GLU A 85 6.29 26.77 2.54
C GLU A 85 5.01 26.00 2.92
N TRP A 86 4.06 25.85 1.98
CA TRP A 86 2.79 25.11 2.11
C TRP A 86 2.61 24.02 1.05
N GLN A 87 3.61 23.82 0.19
CA GLN A 87 3.57 22.76 -0.81
C GLN A 87 3.61 21.42 -0.10
N CYS A 88 2.55 20.65 -0.27
CA CYS A 88 2.43 19.28 0.21
C CYS A 88 2.36 18.34 -0.99
N GLU A 89 2.95 17.17 -0.87
CA GLU A 89 2.79 16.11 -1.85
C GLU A 89 1.74 15.10 -1.37
N TYR A 90 1.07 14.46 -2.32
CA TYR A 90 0.11 13.38 -2.06
C TYR A 90 0.34 12.25 -3.05
N VAL A 91 0.23 11.01 -2.57
CA VAL A 91 0.28 9.81 -3.40
C VAL A 91 -1.12 9.46 -3.84
N TYR A 92 -1.27 9.20 -5.14
CA TYR A 92 -2.52 8.74 -5.73
C TYR A 92 -2.30 7.41 -6.44
N PHE A 93 -3.38 6.66 -6.58
CA PHE A 93 -3.45 5.56 -7.53
C PHE A 93 -4.80 5.56 -8.26
N GLN A 94 -4.79 5.13 -9.51
CA GLN A 94 -5.93 5.13 -10.41
C GLN A 94 -6.10 3.77 -11.06
N ASN A 95 -7.34 3.32 -11.14
CA ASN A 95 -7.76 2.23 -11.99
C ASN A 95 -7.90 2.74 -13.43
N LEU A 96 -7.10 2.19 -14.35
CA LEU A 96 -7.05 2.62 -15.75
C LEU A 96 -8.25 2.15 -16.58
N HIS A 97 -9.05 1.21 -16.05
CA HIS A 97 -10.26 0.73 -16.72
C HIS A 97 -11.50 1.50 -16.29
N THR A 98 -11.63 1.83 -15.01
CA THR A 98 -12.81 2.51 -14.45
C THR A 98 -12.62 4.01 -14.27
N ASP A 99 -11.40 4.52 -14.45
CA ASP A 99 -10.98 5.89 -14.12
C ASP A 99 -11.20 6.29 -12.65
N GLU A 100 -11.45 5.32 -11.77
CA GLU A 100 -11.53 5.57 -10.33
C GLU A 100 -10.16 5.94 -9.79
N ILE A 101 -10.10 7.06 -9.07
CA ILE A 101 -8.87 7.57 -8.47
C ILE A 101 -9.01 7.57 -6.96
N PHE A 102 -7.92 7.23 -6.29
CA PHE A 102 -7.79 7.24 -4.85
C PHE A 102 -6.59 8.08 -4.42
N VAL A 103 -6.73 8.75 -3.29
CA VAL A 103 -5.65 9.47 -2.61
C VAL A 103 -5.31 8.79 -1.29
N ILE A 104 -4.01 8.75 -0.98
CA ILE A 104 -3.48 8.27 0.30
C ILE A 104 -3.26 9.47 1.21
N LEU A 105 -3.96 9.50 2.35
CA LEU A 105 -3.95 10.59 3.34
C LEU A 105 -3.43 10.08 4.68
N GLY A 106 -3.11 11.01 5.59
CA GLY A 106 -2.70 10.68 6.96
C GLY A 106 -1.26 10.15 7.08
N VAL A 107 -0.48 10.19 6.00
CA VAL A 107 0.93 9.83 6.04
C VAL A 107 1.71 10.92 6.81
N PRO A 108 2.48 10.57 7.86
CA PRO A 108 3.19 11.55 8.69
C PRO A 108 4.31 12.28 7.92
N MET A 109 4.85 13.34 8.53
CA MET A 109 5.89 14.22 7.97
C MET A 109 5.47 15.03 6.73
N PRO A 110 4.35 15.80 6.76
CA PRO A 110 3.78 16.49 5.59
C PRO A 110 4.77 17.40 4.82
N TRP A 111 5.81 17.91 5.48
CA TRP A 111 6.85 18.77 4.90
C TRP A 111 7.97 18.00 4.16
N ARG A 112 7.90 16.67 4.11
CA ARG A 112 8.89 15.83 3.42
C ARG A 112 8.32 15.28 2.12
N PRO A 113 9.13 15.22 1.05
CA PRO A 113 8.68 14.71 -0.24
C PRO A 113 8.47 13.18 -0.18
N PHE A 114 7.57 12.71 -1.03
CA PHE A 114 7.46 11.29 -1.36
C PHE A 114 8.46 10.92 -2.44
N SER A 115 8.85 9.65 -2.49
CA SER A 115 9.68 9.09 -3.56
C SER A 115 9.51 7.59 -3.70
N ASP A 116 10.12 7.07 -4.75
CA ASP A 116 10.33 5.63 -4.99
C ASP A 116 9.00 4.89 -5.04
N LEU A 117 8.04 5.40 -5.82
CA LEU A 117 6.80 4.66 -6.05
C LEU A 117 7.11 3.39 -6.85
N VAL A 118 6.58 2.27 -6.38
CA VAL A 118 6.73 1.01 -7.09
C VAL A 118 5.59 0.05 -6.75
N TRP A 119 5.18 -0.69 -7.77
CA TRP A 119 4.21 -1.75 -7.62
C TRP A 119 4.92 -3.06 -7.27
N VAL A 120 4.54 -3.66 -6.14
CA VAL A 120 4.88 -5.06 -5.86
C VAL A 120 3.68 -5.90 -6.19
N GLN A 121 3.83 -6.69 -7.26
CA GLN A 121 2.70 -7.37 -7.92
C GLN A 121 1.66 -6.34 -8.39
N ASP A 122 0.49 -6.80 -8.85
CA ASP A 122 -0.61 -5.91 -9.28
C ASP A 122 -1.47 -5.38 -8.13
N ARG A 123 -0.94 -5.31 -6.90
CA ARG A 123 -1.76 -5.06 -5.69
C ARG A 123 -1.15 -4.09 -4.71
N TYR A 124 0.14 -4.23 -4.43
CA TYR A 124 0.77 -3.47 -3.36
C TYR A 124 1.50 -2.27 -3.95
N LEU A 125 1.17 -1.10 -3.45
CA LEU A 125 1.90 0.12 -3.76
C LEU A 125 2.88 0.38 -2.62
N VAL A 126 4.14 0.51 -2.97
CA VAL A 126 5.25 0.77 -2.07
C VAL A 126 5.81 2.15 -2.40
N PHE A 127 6.15 2.92 -1.38
CA PHE A 127 6.75 4.24 -1.52
C PHE A 127 7.43 4.66 -0.23
N ASP A 128 8.36 5.61 -0.36
CA ASP A 128 9.09 6.16 0.77
C ASP A 128 8.75 7.63 1.00
N ARG A 129 9.06 8.09 2.22
CA ARG A 129 9.05 9.49 2.60
C ARG A 129 10.32 9.84 3.33
N TRP A 130 11.25 10.50 2.65
CA TRP A 130 12.58 10.78 3.18
C TRP A 130 12.69 12.13 3.90
N ALA A 131 13.30 12.09 5.08
CA ALA A 131 13.87 13.21 5.80
C ALA A 131 15.41 13.11 5.77
N GLN A 132 16.04 13.81 4.84
CA GLN A 132 17.50 13.93 4.81
C GLN A 132 18.06 14.43 6.17
N PRO A 133 19.26 13.95 6.58
CA PRO A 133 20.15 13.07 5.82
C PRO A 133 19.97 11.56 6.03
N HIS A 134 19.26 11.09 7.07
CA HIS A 134 19.31 9.66 7.46
C HIS A 134 18.01 9.05 7.98
N PHE A 135 16.85 9.70 7.80
CA PHE A 135 15.58 9.19 8.32
C PHE A 135 14.57 9.10 7.19
N GLY A 136 14.01 7.93 6.96
CA GLY A 136 12.91 7.73 6.02
C GLY A 136 11.79 6.95 6.68
N MET A 137 10.60 7.02 6.09
CA MET A 137 9.52 6.10 6.39
C MET A 137 9.16 5.35 5.12
N HIS A 138 9.08 4.03 5.23
CA HIS A 138 8.68 3.12 4.17
C HIS A 138 7.25 2.68 4.38
N TYR A 139 6.44 2.77 3.33
CA TYR A 139 5.03 2.47 3.36
C TYR A 139 4.69 1.38 2.35
N VAL A 140 3.85 0.44 2.78
CA VAL A 140 3.21 -0.55 1.89
C VAL A 140 1.71 -0.43 2.05
N VAL A 141 1.04 -0.19 0.94
CA VAL A 141 -0.41 -0.05 0.86
C VAL A 141 -0.99 -1.17 0.01
N ASP A 142 -2.01 -1.85 0.54
CA ASP A 142 -2.83 -2.78 -0.21
C ASP A 142 -3.92 -1.98 -0.95
N THR A 143 -3.72 -1.76 -2.24
CA THR A 143 -4.63 -0.92 -3.05
C THR A 143 -5.98 -1.58 -3.30
N LYS A 144 -6.04 -2.92 -3.22
CA LYS A 144 -7.28 -3.68 -3.37
C LYS A 144 -8.15 -3.58 -2.11
N GLU A 145 -7.55 -3.85 -0.95
CA GLU A 145 -8.24 -3.80 0.34
C GLU A 145 -8.30 -2.37 0.92
N LYS A 146 -7.65 -1.41 0.24
CA LYS A 146 -7.61 0.02 0.59
C LYS A 146 -7.16 0.24 2.04
N LYS A 147 -6.04 -0.36 2.41
CA LYS A 147 -5.47 -0.24 3.75
C LYS A 147 -3.96 -0.15 3.74
N LEU A 148 -3.42 0.51 4.77
CA LEU A 148 -2.01 0.41 5.13
C LEU A 148 -1.70 -1.02 5.59
N VAL A 149 -0.62 -1.58 5.07
CA VAL A 149 -0.09 -2.89 5.45
C VAL A 149 1.13 -2.74 6.34
N LEU A 150 2.02 -1.81 6.00
CA LEU A 150 3.28 -1.56 6.70
C LEU A 150 3.55 -0.06 6.72
N ALA A 151 4.02 0.45 7.86
CA ALA A 151 4.69 1.74 7.95
C ALA A 151 5.84 1.58 8.94
N ARG A 152 7.07 1.79 8.48
CA ARG A 152 8.25 1.65 9.33
C ARG A 152 9.34 2.65 8.99
N THR A 153 10.14 2.97 9.99
CA THR A 153 11.37 3.72 9.84
C THR A 153 12.40 2.99 8.98
N VAL A 154 13.12 3.77 8.19
CA VAL A 154 14.28 3.39 7.40
C VAL A 154 15.41 4.32 7.80
N GLU A 155 16.54 3.74 8.20
CA GLU A 155 17.77 4.47 8.45
C GLU A 155 18.74 4.19 7.32
N SER A 156 19.30 5.24 6.70
CA SER A 156 20.42 5.07 5.79
C SER A 156 21.69 4.82 6.62
N GLN A 157 22.43 3.76 6.34
CA GLN A 157 23.76 3.53 6.93
C GLN A 157 24.80 4.55 6.46
#